data_AF-A0AB38DSS9-F1
#
_entry.id   AF-A0AB38DSS9-F1
#
_cell.length_a   1.000
_cell.length_b   1.000
_cell.length_c   1.000
_cell.angle_alpha   90.00
_cell.angle_beta   90.00
_cell.angle_gamma   90.00
#
_symmetry.space_group_name_H-M   'P 1'
#
loop_
_entity.id
_entity.type
_entity.pdbx_description
1 polymer ?
#
loop_
_entity_poly.entity_id
_entity_poly.type
_entity_poly.pdbx_seq_one_letter_code
_entity_poly.pdbx_strand_id
1 'polypeptide(L)' 'MPNSEQYQAALQQIEALISHLRQHQSTDCALAEKEDALLIRLADWKTDLKPGNHKAIAEIGRYYQQLILSGGQA' A
#
# COMPACT_ATOMS: atom_id res chain seq x y z
N MET A 1 3.54 -21.53 10.11
CA MET A 1 4.31 -20.37 10.60
C MET A 1 3.59 -19.11 10.13
N PRO A 2 2.93 -18.35 11.01
CA PRO A 2 2.00 -17.27 10.65
C PRO A 2 2.66 -16.03 10.02
N ASN A 3 3.98 -16.03 9.88
CA ASN A 3 4.75 -14.91 9.35
C ASN A 3 4.79 -14.87 7.82
N SER A 4 4.65 -16.03 7.17
CA SER A 4 4.70 -16.12 5.71
C SER A 4 3.40 -15.66 5.05
N GLU A 5 2.25 -15.97 5.67
CA GLU A 5 0.93 -15.62 5.12
C GLU A 5 0.67 -14.11 5.19
N GLN A 6 0.99 -13.46 6.31
CA GLN A 6 0.87 -12.01 6.46
C GLN A 6 1.85 -11.25 5.56
N TYR A 7 3.07 -11.76 5.42
CA TYR A 7 4.06 -11.22 4.48
C TYR A 7 3.57 -11.30 3.04
N GLN A 8 3.07 -12.47 2.62
CA GLN A 8 2.58 -12.68 1.26
C GLN A 8 1.32 -11.85 0.98
N ALA A 9 0.43 -11.73 1.96
CA ALA A 9 -0.72 -10.83 1.89
C ALA A 9 -0.27 -9.36 1.74
N ALA A 10 0.73 -8.92 2.51
CA ALA A 10 1.26 -7.57 2.42
C ALA A 10 1.85 -7.26 1.04
N LEU A 11 2.56 -8.21 0.41
CA LEU A 11 3.04 -8.05 -0.96
C LEU A 11 1.89 -7.86 -1.96
N GLN A 12 0.83 -8.67 -1.84
CA GLN A 12 -0.36 -8.54 -2.70
C GLN A 12 -1.08 -7.20 -2.45
N GLN A 13 -1.17 -6.77 -1.19
CA GLN A 13 -1.76 -5.48 -0.83
C GLN A 13 -0.96 -4.31 -1.38
N ILE A 14 0.39 -4.38 -1.38
CA ILE A 14 1.25 -3.37 -2.02
C ILE A 14 0.94 -3.27 -3.51
N GLU A 15 0.85 -4.40 -4.23
CA GLU A 15 0.56 -4.38 -5.67
C GLU A 15 -0.83 -3.82 -5.98
N ALA A 16 -1.83 -4.16 -5.16
CA ALA A 16 -3.18 -3.62 -5.28
C ALA A 16 -3.22 -2.10 -5.01
N LEU A 17 -2.52 -1.64 -3.96
CA LEU A 17 -2.39 -0.21 -3.64
C LEU A 17 -1.72 0.58 -4.76
N ILE A 18 -0.60 0.07 -5.29
CA ILE A 18 0.11 0.71 -6.41
C ILE A 18 -0.79 0.80 -7.64
N SER A 19 -1.52 -0.27 -7.94
CA SER A 19 -2.44 -0.31 -9.09
C SER A 19 -3.58 0.67 -8.91
N HIS A 20 -4.18 0.72 -7.71
CA HIS A 20 -5.27 1.63 -7.41
C HIS A 20 -4.85 3.09 -7.49
N LEU A 21 -3.73 3.47 -6.85
CA LEU A 21 -3.18 4.83 -6.91
C LEU A 21 -2.88 5.25 -8.35
N ARG A 22 -2.34 4.35 -9.19
CA ARG A 22 -2.10 4.65 -10.62
C ARG A 22 -3.37 4.80 -11.44
N GLN A 23 -4.42 4.05 -11.12
CA GLN A 23 -5.71 4.10 -11.82
C GLN A 23 -6.58 5.28 -11.36
N HIS A 24 -6.45 5.69 -10.10
CA HIS A 24 -7.23 6.74 -9.45
C HIS A 24 -6.38 7.97 -9.12
N GLN A 25 -5.31 8.22 -9.87
CA GLN A 25 -4.44 9.39 -9.66
C GLN A 25 -5.30 10.66 -9.66
N SER A 26 -5.21 11.42 -8.58
CA SER A 26 -5.99 12.64 -8.46
C SER A 26 -5.46 13.71 -9.42
N THR A 27 -6.37 14.54 -9.93
CA THR A 27 -6.02 15.72 -10.74
C THR A 27 -5.66 16.93 -9.88
N ASP A 28 -5.89 16.86 -8.57
CA ASP A 28 -5.43 17.86 -7.61
C ASP A 28 -3.93 17.69 -7.37
N CYS A 29 -3.16 18.76 -7.59
CA CYS A 29 -1.71 18.71 -7.57
C CYS A 29 -1.15 18.31 -6.19
N ALA A 30 -1.74 18.82 -5.10
CA ALA A 30 -1.29 18.55 -3.75
C ALA A 30 -1.65 17.12 -3.28
N LEU A 31 -2.75 16.57 -3.79
CA LEU A 31 -3.12 15.18 -3.55
C LEU A 31 -2.25 14.23 -4.41
N ALA A 32 -2.03 14.55 -5.68
CA ALA A 32 -1.17 13.78 -6.58
C ALA A 32 0.26 13.64 -6.04
N GLU A 33 0.86 14.71 -5.50
CA GLU A 33 2.18 14.66 -4.87
C GLU A 33 2.22 13.69 -3.67
N LYS A 34 1.15 13.64 -2.87
CA LYS A 34 1.05 12.71 -1.73
C LYS A 34 0.88 11.27 -2.20
N GLU A 35 0.10 11.05 -3.26
CA GLU A 35 -0.08 9.74 -3.88
C GLU A 35 1.23 9.23 -4.49
N ASP A 36 2.00 10.11 -5.14
CA ASP A 36 3.30 9.76 -5.72
C ASP A 36 4.33 9.42 -4.65
N ALA A 37 4.39 10.20 -3.57
CA ALA A 37 5.22 9.89 -2.41
C ALA A 37 4.86 8.54 -1.77
N LEU A 38 3.56 8.21 -1.71
CA LEU A 38 3.09 6.92 -1.23
C LEU A 38 3.46 5.79 -2.20
N LEU A 39 3.35 5.99 -3.51
CA LEU A 39 3.78 5.03 -4.53
C LEU A 39 5.26 4.68 -4.42
N ILE A 40 6.13 5.68 -4.23
CA ILE A 40 7.57 5.48 -4.03
C ILE A 40 7.81 4.63 -2.76
N ARG A 41 7.13 4.96 -1.66
CA ARG A 41 7.26 4.22 -0.40
C ARG A 41 6.77 2.77 -0.51
N LEU A 42 5.67 2.53 -1.22
CA LEU A 42 5.14 1.20 -1.48
C LEU A 42 6.09 0.37 -2.36
N ALA A 43 6.72 1.00 -3.36
CA ALA A 43 7.72 0.35 -4.21
C ALA A 43 8.97 -0.04 -3.41
N ASP A 44 9.46 0.83 -2.54
CA ASP A 44 10.57 0.54 -1.62
C ASP A 44 10.25 -0.64 -0.71
N TRP A 45 9.07 -0.63 -0.08
CA TRP A 45 8.60 -1.77 0.71
C TRP A 45 8.49 -3.04 -0.13
N LYS A 46 7.99 -3.02 -1.36
CA LYS A 46 7.94 -4.23 -2.20
C LYS A 46 9.33 -4.90 -2.35
N THR A 47 10.39 -4.10 -2.38
CA THR A 47 11.77 -4.59 -2.57
C THR A 47 12.47 -4.96 -1.26
N ASP A 48 12.27 -4.21 -0.17
CA ASP A 48 12.95 -4.44 1.11
C ASP A 48 12.12 -5.21 2.15
N LEU A 49 10.80 -5.39 1.92
CA LEU A 49 9.92 -6.04 2.90
C LEU A 49 10.43 -7.46 3.20
N LYS A 50 10.63 -7.70 4.48
CA LYS A 50 10.97 -9.01 5.03
C LYS A 50 9.82 -9.52 5.87
N PRO A 51 9.67 -10.84 6.04
CA PRO A 51 8.64 -11.40 6.91
C PRO A 51 8.75 -10.89 8.36
N GLY A 52 9.95 -10.51 8.83
CA GLY A 52 10.13 -9.89 10.16
C GLY A 52 9.71 -8.43 10.28
N ASN A 53 9.35 -7.74 9.18
CA ASN A 53 9.02 -6.32 9.18
C ASN A 53 7.54 -6.09 9.58
N HIS A 54 7.16 -6.50 10.78
CA HIS A 54 5.76 -6.47 11.24
C HIS A 54 5.16 -5.07 11.23
N LYS A 55 5.97 -4.02 11.47
CA LYS A 55 5.52 -2.62 11.39
C LYS A 55 5.10 -2.23 9.97
N ALA A 56 5.94 -2.53 8.98
CA ALA A 56 5.65 -2.25 7.58
C ALA A 56 4.41 -3.04 7.11
N ILE A 57 4.33 -4.34 7.46
CA ILE A 57 3.16 -5.18 7.17
C ILE A 57 1.87 -4.56 7.72
N ALA A 58 1.89 -4.10 8.97
CA ALA A 58 0.73 -3.46 9.59
C ALA A 58 0.38 -2.11 8.92
N GLU A 59 1.38 -1.29 8.57
CA GLU A 59 1.16 -0.04 7.82
C GLU A 59 0.53 -0.30 6.45
N ILE A 60 1.04 -1.28 5.69
CA ILE A 60 0.50 -1.69 4.38
C ILE A 60 -0.97 -2.10 4.53
N GLY A 61 -1.29 -2.93 5.53
CA GLY A 61 -2.66 -3.35 5.79
C GLY A 61 -3.59 -2.16 6.08
N ARG A 62 -3.10 -1.17 6.85
CA ARG A 62 -3.86 0.06 7.14
C ARG A 62 -4.08 0.90 5.89
N TYR A 63 -3.07 1.09 5.04
CA TYR A 63 -3.23 1.80 3.76
C TYR A 63 -4.22 1.10 2.85
N TYR A 64 -4.12 -0.23 2.75
CA TYR A 64 -5.06 -1.04 1.97
C TYR A 64 -6.49 -0.88 2.48
N GLN A 65 -6.69 -0.90 3.80
CA GLN A 65 -8.02 -0.64 4.36
C GLN A 65 -8.52 0.78 4.06
N GLN A 66 -7.68 1.82 4.15
CA GLN A 66 -8.14 3.19 3.91
C GLN A 66 -8.41 3.50 2.43
N LEU A 67 -7.56 3.03 1.53
CA LEU A 67 -7.63 3.40 0.11
C LEU A 67 -8.54 2.46 -0.68
N ILE A 68 -8.47 1.15 -0.42
CA ILE A 68 -9.22 0.14 -1.20
C ILE A 68 -10.56 -0.18 -0.53
N LEU A 69 -10.56 -0.44 0.78
CA LEU A 69 -11.79 -0.85 1.49
C LEU A 69 -12.64 0.33 1.95
N SER A 70 -12.02 1.43 2.36
CA SER A 70 -12.70 2.64 2.82
C SER A 70 -12.92 3.66 1.69
N GLY A 71 -12.20 3.54 0.56
CA GLY A 71 -12.40 4.36 -0.64
C GLY A 71 -13.67 4.03 -1.44
N GLY A 72 -14.49 3.09 -0.97
CA GLY A 72 -15.83 2.79 -1.51
C GLY A 72 -16.98 3.59 -0.88
N GLN A 73 -16.71 4.54 0.03
CA GLN A 73 -17.72 5.41 0.61
C GLN A 73 -17.20 6.85 0.78
N ALA A 74 -17.43 7.67 -0.24
CA ALA A 74 -17.87 9.07 -0.12
C ALA A 74 -18.25 9.60 -1.50
#